data_AF-A0A4Q3B3I3-F1
#
_entry.id   AF-A0A4Q3B3I3-F1
#
_cell.length_a   1.000
_cell.length_b   1.000
_cell.length_c   1.000
_cell.angle_alpha   90.00
_cell.angle_beta   90.00
_cell.angle_gamma   90.00
#
_symmetry.space_group_name_H-M   'P 1'
#
loop_
_entity.id
_entity.type
_entity.pdbx_description
1 polymer ?
#
loop_
_entity_poly.entity_id
_entity_poly.type
_entity_poly.pdbx_seq_one_letter_code
_entity_poly.pdbx_strand_id
1 'polypeptide(L)'
;MQDSIIKKLQVIKIIAETEDAKTFVLQPIDGWQPVYKAGQFITLVFNTHHNEKRRSFSISSANDEPMAITVKKVDNGEFSRLLNYKVKADDVLYSSG
;
A
#
# COMPACT_ATOMS: atom_id res chain seq x y z
N MET A 1 -20.91 5.74 -13.65
CA MET A 1 -20.83 5.12 -12.30
C MET A 1 -19.63 5.76 -11.64
N GLN A 2 -19.77 6.23 -10.40
CA GLN A 2 -18.87 7.22 -9.79
C GLN A 2 -17.41 6.74 -9.79
N ASP A 3 -16.57 7.31 -10.67
CA ASP A 3 -15.12 7.12 -10.63
C ASP A 3 -14.58 7.82 -9.39
N SER A 4 -14.67 7.14 -8.25
CA SER A 4 -13.86 7.52 -7.10
C SER A 4 -12.40 7.46 -7.55
N ILE A 5 -11.76 8.63 -7.58
CA ILE A 5 -10.31 8.82 -7.86
C ILE A 5 -9.48 7.99 -6.88
N ILE A 6 -10.06 7.68 -5.71
CA ILE A 6 -9.46 6.86 -4.68
C ILE A 6 -10.01 5.44 -4.77
N LYS A 7 -9.09 4.48 -4.90
CA LYS A 7 -9.33 3.04 -4.86
C LYS A 7 -8.93 2.49 -3.49
N LYS A 8 -9.45 1.30 -3.18
CA LYS A 8 -9.22 0.62 -1.91
C LYS A 8 -8.44 -0.67 -2.12
N LEU A 9 -7.54 -0.94 -1.19
CA LEU A 9 -6.66 -2.10 -1.15
C LEU A 9 -6.76 -2.72 0.23
N GLN A 10 -7.24 -3.96 0.33
CA GLN A 10 -7.23 -4.69 1.60
C GLN A 10 -5.85 -5.34 1.81
N VAL A 11 -5.32 -5.24 3.01
CA VAL A 11 -4.09 -5.94 3.39
C VAL A 11 -4.44 -7.40 3.71
N ILE A 12 -4.13 -8.32 2.81
CA ILE A 12 -4.46 -9.74 2.99
C ILE A 12 -3.38 -10.50 3.77
N LYS A 13 -2.14 -10.00 3.73
CA LYS A 13 -1.01 -10.62 4.42
C LYS A 13 0.07 -9.58 4.72
N ILE A 14 0.70 -9.71 5.88
CA ILE A 14 1.88 -8.95 6.26
C ILE A 14 3.02 -9.93 6.53
N ILE A 15 4.16 -9.72 5.89
CA ILE A 15 5.36 -10.52 6.05
C ILE A 15 6.42 -9.62 6.70
N ALA A 16 7.01 -10.06 7.81
CA ALA A 16 8.14 -9.39 8.41
C ALA A 16 9.41 -9.86 7.70
N GLU A 17 10.07 -8.97 6.95
CA GLU A 17 11.30 -9.27 6.22
C GLU A 17 12.52 -9.07 7.13
N THR A 18 12.53 -7.96 7.87
CA THR A 18 13.56 -7.58 8.85
C THR A 18 12.91 -6.89 10.06
N GLU A 19 13.72 -6.51 11.05
CA GLU A 19 13.25 -5.70 12.19
C GLU A 19 12.64 -4.35 11.76
N ASP A 20 13.05 -3.83 10.61
CA ASP A 20 12.68 -2.53 10.10
C ASP A 20 11.98 -2.57 8.72
N ALA A 21 11.68 -3.74 8.15
CA ALA A 21 10.99 -3.85 6.87
C ALA A 21 9.88 -4.90 6.89
N LYS A 22 8.75 -4.52 6.31
CA LYS A 22 7.59 -5.40 6.12
C LYS A 22 7.10 -5.38 4.69
N THR A 23 6.70 -6.53 4.19
CA THR A 23 5.98 -6.68 2.92
C THR A 23 4.49 -6.77 3.20
N PHE A 24 3.70 -5.93 2.53
CA PHE A 24 2.25 -5.91 2.59
C PHE A 24 1.72 -6.47 1.29
N VAL A 25 1.00 -7.58 1.37
CA VAL A 25 0.27 -8.15 0.24
C VAL A 25 -1.11 -7.52 0.22
N LEU A 26 -1.45 -6.92 -0.92
CA LEU A 26 -2.61 -6.07 -1.12
C LEU A 26 -3.55 -6.70 -2.13
N GLN A 27 -4.84 -6.71 -1.79
CA GLN A 27 -5.90 -7.11 -2.69
C GLN A 27 -6.74 -5.88 -3.06
N PRO A 28 -6.76 -5.48 -4.34
CA PRO A 28 -7.74 -4.53 -4.86
C PRO A 28 -9.16 -5.00 -4.55
N ILE A 29 -9.98 -4.12 -3.98
CA ILE A 29 -11.39 -4.39 -3.70
C ILE A 29 -12.29 -3.45 -4.51
N ASP A 30 -13.61 -3.54 -4.32
CA ASP A 30 -14.62 -2.73 -5.03
C ASP A 30 -14.56 -2.88 -6.57
N GLY A 31 -14.14 -4.06 -7.06
CA GLY A 31 -14.10 -4.39 -8.49
C GLY A 31 -12.95 -3.74 -9.27
N TRP A 32 -12.01 -3.09 -8.58
CA TRP A 32 -10.82 -2.53 -9.21
C TRP A 32 -9.79 -3.62 -9.53
N GLN A 33 -9.26 -3.63 -10.77
CA GLN A 33 -8.23 -4.58 -11.21
C GLN A 33 -7.08 -3.80 -11.86
N PRO A 34 -6.13 -3.27 -11.05
CA PRO A 34 -5.01 -2.52 -11.56
C PRO A 34 -4.11 -3.39 -12.42
N VAL A 35 -3.84 -2.96 -13.65
CA VAL A 35 -2.81 -3.53 -14.50
C VAL A 35 -1.52 -2.75 -14.27
N TYR A 36 -0.53 -3.39 -13.67
CA TYR A 36 0.80 -2.83 -13.47
C TYR A 36 1.86 -3.77 -14.03
N LYS A 37 3.04 -3.22 -14.31
CA LYS A 37 4.24 -4.00 -14.65
C LYS A 37 5.17 -4.05 -13.44
N ALA A 38 5.86 -5.18 -13.27
CA ALA A 38 6.95 -5.29 -12.31
C ALA A 38 7.92 -4.08 -12.43
N GLY A 39 8.26 -3.49 -11.28
CA GLY A 39 9.09 -2.29 -11.19
C GLY A 39 8.33 -0.95 -11.25
N GLN A 40 7.01 -0.96 -11.50
CA GLN A 40 6.18 0.23 -11.28
C GLN A 40 5.91 0.47 -9.79
N PHE A 41 5.21 1.57 -9.49
CA PHE A 41 4.83 1.96 -8.13
C PHE A 41 3.33 2.14 -8.01
N ILE A 42 2.83 2.01 -6.79
CA ILE A 42 1.47 2.40 -6.40
C ILE A 42 1.52 3.62 -5.48
N THR A 43 0.59 4.55 -5.65
CA THR A 43 0.52 5.76 -4.83
C THR A 43 -0.53 5.58 -3.74
N LEU A 44 -0.08 5.37 -2.50
CA LEU A 44 -0.97 5.31 -1.35
C LEU A 44 -1.36 6.72 -0.89
N VAL A 45 -2.61 6.85 -0.47
CA VAL A 45 -3.23 8.08 0.00
C VAL A 45 -3.52 7.95 1.49
N PHE A 46 -3.05 8.91 2.26
CA PHE A 46 -3.19 8.95 3.71
C PHE A 46 -3.90 10.24 4.11
N ASN A 47 -5.03 10.07 4.79
CA ASN A 47 -5.76 11.20 5.38
C ASN A 47 -5.17 11.49 6.77
N THR A 48 -4.51 12.62 6.91
CA THR A 48 -4.03 13.11 8.21
C THR A 48 -4.97 14.20 8.72
N HIS A 49 -4.92 14.53 10.01
CA HIS A 49 -5.75 15.60 10.60
C HIS A 49 -5.61 16.95 9.89
N HIS A 50 -4.45 17.21 9.29
CA HIS A 50 -4.16 18.49 8.66
C HIS A 50 -4.45 18.47 7.16
N ASN A 51 -4.16 17.36 6.45
CA ASN A 51 -4.25 17.30 4.99
C ASN A 51 -4.19 15.86 4.45
N GLU A 52 -4.62 15.67 3.20
CA GLU A 52 -4.31 14.47 2.41
C GLU A 52 -2.82 14.47 2.03
N LYS A 53 -2.12 13.36 2.28
CA LYS A 53 -0.75 13.15 1.80
C LYS A 53 -0.67 11.89 0.95
N ARG A 54 0.12 11.95 -0.11
CA ARG A 54 0.32 10.83 -1.04
C ARG A 54 1.77 10.37 -1.05
N ARG A 55 2.00 9.06 -1.08
CA ARG A 55 3.34 8.48 -1.18
C ARG A 55 3.33 7.28 -2.11
N SER A 56 4.30 7.26 -3.02
CA SER A 56 4.52 6.16 -3.95
C SER A 56 5.40 5.09 -3.32
N PHE A 57 4.98 3.84 -3.46
CA PHE A 57 5.71 2.65 -3.03
C PHE A 57 5.92 1.76 -4.25
N SER A 58 7.16 1.32 -4.46
CA SER A 58 7.48 0.36 -5.52
C SER A 58 6.74 -0.95 -5.26
N ILE A 59 6.17 -1.50 -6.32
CA ILE A 59 5.54 -2.82 -6.28
C ILE A 59 6.66 -3.85 -6.28
N SER A 60 6.68 -4.70 -5.26
CA SER A 60 7.68 -5.74 -5.02
C SER A 60 7.24 -7.14 -5.47
N SER A 61 6.15 -7.23 -6.24
CA SER A 61 5.66 -8.49 -6.84
C SER A 61 5.69 -8.49 -8.37
N ALA A 62 5.78 -9.69 -8.95
CA ALA A 62 5.75 -9.92 -10.40
C ALA A 62 4.31 -9.96 -10.96
N ASN A 63 4.18 -10.05 -12.29
CA ASN A 63 2.90 -9.93 -13.01
C ASN A 63 1.88 -11.09 -12.77
N ASP A 64 2.24 -12.13 -12.04
CA ASP A 64 1.36 -13.27 -11.71
C ASP A 64 1.26 -13.52 -10.20
N GLU A 65 1.76 -12.58 -9.39
CA GLU A 65 1.71 -12.62 -7.94
C GLU A 65 0.72 -11.59 -7.42
N PRO A 66 0.10 -11.82 -6.25
CA PRO A 66 -0.67 -10.78 -5.58
C PRO A 66 0.15 -9.48 -5.44
N MET A 67 -0.48 -8.33 -5.61
CA MET A 67 0.18 -7.04 -5.48
C MET A 67 0.86 -6.93 -4.12
N ALA A 68 2.15 -6.65 -4.10
CA ALA A 68 2.90 -6.49 -2.87
C ALA A 68 3.70 -5.19 -2.86
N ILE A 69 3.83 -4.58 -1.69
CA ILE A 69 4.77 -3.48 -1.46
C ILE A 69 5.63 -3.81 -0.25
N THR A 70 6.93 -3.56 -0.37
CA THR A 70 7.87 -3.72 0.75
C THR A 70 8.25 -2.35 1.27
N VAL A 71 8.00 -2.12 2.56
CA VAL A 71 8.18 -0.81 3.20
C VAL A 71 9.17 -0.92 4.33
N LYS A 72 10.33 -0.30 4.13
CA LYS A 72 11.31 -0.06 5.18
C LYS A 72 10.90 1.13 6.05
N LYS A 73 10.88 0.95 7.36
CA LYS A 73 10.74 1.99 8.36
C LYS A 73 11.89 2.98 8.22
N VAL A 74 11.56 4.25 8.12
CA VAL A 74 12.53 5.35 8.17
C VAL A 74 12.24 6.13 9.44
N ASP A 75 13.27 6.48 10.20
CA ASP A 75 13.07 7.04 11.56
C ASP A 75 12.22 8.31 11.58
N ASN A 76 12.37 9.16 10.54
CA ASN A 76 11.58 10.37 10.32
C ASN A 76 10.44 10.19 9.30
N GLY A 77 10.13 8.95 8.92
CA GLY A 77 9.07 8.63 7.96
C GLY A 77 7.72 8.44 8.64
N GLU A 78 6.83 9.43 8.52
CA GLU A 78 5.47 9.38 9.07
C GLU A 78 4.71 8.13 8.58
N PHE A 79 4.68 7.90 7.26
CA PHE A 79 3.90 6.82 6.66
C PHE A 79 4.59 5.46 6.69
N SER A 80 5.92 5.41 6.63
CA SER A 80 6.62 4.13 6.76
C SER A 80 6.50 3.57 8.17
N ARG A 81 6.46 4.43 9.21
CA ARG A 81 6.16 4.05 10.59
C ARG A 81 4.70 3.64 10.78
N LEU A 82 3.76 4.40 10.19
CA LEU A 82 2.33 4.04 10.21
C LEU A 82 2.13 2.62 9.66
N LEU A 83 2.65 2.35 8.46
CA LEU A 83 2.55 1.04 7.83
C LEU A 83 3.22 -0.04 8.68
N ASN A 84 4.44 0.20 9.17
CA ASN A 84 5.17 -0.83 9.93
C ASN A 84 4.58 -1.12 11.32
N TYR A 85 4.03 -0.14 12.02
CA TYR A 85 3.61 -0.32 13.42
C TYR A 85 2.11 -0.45 13.63
N LYS A 86 1.28 0.16 12.79
CA LYS A 86 -0.16 0.25 13.03
C LYS A 86 -0.98 -0.64 12.11
N VAL A 87 -0.54 -0.83 10.87
CA VAL A 87 -1.30 -1.62 9.89
C VAL A 87 -1.26 -3.10 10.22
N LYS A 88 -2.43 -3.74 10.13
CA LYS A 88 -2.66 -5.16 10.36
C LYS A 88 -3.29 -5.80 9.11
N ALA A 89 -3.34 -7.13 9.11
CA ALA A 89 -4.17 -7.83 8.14
C ALA A 89 -5.63 -7.36 8.28
N ASP A 90 -6.35 -7.37 7.16
CA ASP A 90 -7.71 -6.86 6.96
C ASP A 90 -7.90 -5.34 7.03
N ASP A 91 -6.85 -4.57 7.34
CA ASP A 91 -6.90 -3.12 7.18
C ASP A 91 -7.04 -2.73 5.71
N VAL A 92 -7.73 -1.61 5.48
CA VAL A 92 -7.92 -1.03 4.14
C VAL A 92 -7.01 0.17 3.96
N LEU A 93 -6.16 0.09 2.94
CA LEU A 93 -5.36 1.20 2.43
C LEU A 93 -6.04 1.83 1.23
N TYR A 94 -5.73 3.09 0.97
CA TYR A 94 -6.27 3.86 -0.13
C TYR A 94 -5.17 4.17 -1.14
N SER A 95 -5.48 4.11 -2.43
CA SER A 95 -4.55 4.54 -3.49
C SER A 95 -5.21 5.46 -4.50
N SER A 96 -4.40 6.33 -5.11
CA SER A 96 -4.82 7.09 -6.29
C SER A 96 -4.25 6.41 -7.53
N GLY A 97 -5.13 5.87 -8.39
CA GLY A 97 -4.76 5.13 -9.60
C GLY A 97 -5.93 4.38 -10.20
#